data_AF-A0A950Y1Z6-F1
#
_entry.id   AF-A0A950Y1Z6-F1
#
_cell.length_a   1.000
_cell.length_b   1.000
_cell.length_c   1.000
_cell.angle_alpha   90.00
_cell.angle_beta   90.00
_cell.angle_gamma   90.00
#
_symmetry.space_group_name_H-M   'P 1'
#
loop_
_entity.id
_entity.type
_entity.pdbx_description
1 polymer ?
#
loop_
_entity_poly.entity_id
_entity_poly.type
_entity_poly.pdbx_seq_one_letter_code
_entity_poly.pdbx_strand_id
1 'polypeptide(L)'
;MSNPVSQPVIPPQPNEEYYGTQALGLFQTFNRDTYLSTFGVQAPSYDPTRLIKSWFDSTVDASNPSNIAVYKIVAQDQNGHWGLQQLVMPASEAATVNLPGTIVYPPYMIAPTQATRAGSGINALYLSLQSDAQEILTEIGGTSLLDEGNSPVFPVIYPANEPRRVWDVVLDGEPLNVGLLLNQKYEQGVGAPGHWDTSQGTAVWVADPPPPTGTNDTRPPRPMPVRNLLPNEQLQTGLMGVGVVRTDLQQSAEAAAGLFTADDRATLKQIYEIVSQLGL
;
A
#
# COMPACT_ATOMS: atom_id res chain seq x y z
N MET A 1 8.13 -2.02 17.41
CA MET A 1 8.15 -1.32 16.11
C MET A 1 7.40 -0.01 16.29
N SER A 2 7.95 1.11 15.81
CA SER A 2 7.27 2.41 15.86
C SER A 2 6.09 2.41 14.90
N ASN A 3 4.95 2.99 15.31
CA ASN A 3 3.80 3.13 14.43
C ASN A 3 4.15 3.99 13.21
N PRO A 4 3.66 3.67 11.99
CA PRO A 4 3.83 4.51 10.82
C PRO A 4 3.39 5.96 11.08
N VAL A 5 4.25 6.92 10.74
CA VAL A 5 4.00 8.36 10.94
C VAL A 5 3.85 9.04 9.59
N SER A 6 2.76 9.78 9.41
CA SER A 6 2.54 10.68 8.28
C SER A 6 1.86 11.93 8.78
N GLN A 7 2.54 13.06 8.68
CA GLN A 7 2.05 14.35 9.17
C GLN A 7 1.83 15.30 7.99
N PRO A 8 0.88 16.24 8.11
CA PRO A 8 0.66 17.22 7.06
C PRO A 8 1.91 18.11 6.92
N VAL A 9 2.40 18.22 5.69
CA VAL A 9 3.43 19.19 5.30
C VAL A 9 2.73 20.31 4.56
N ILE A 10 3.05 21.56 4.88
CA ILE A 10 2.56 22.70 4.10
C ILE A 10 3.57 22.93 2.97
N PRO A 11 3.26 22.53 1.72
CA PRO A 11 4.21 22.70 0.62
C PRO A 11 4.40 24.20 0.31
N PRO A 12 5.62 24.63 -0.05
CA PRO A 12 5.84 25.99 -0.51
C PRO A 12 5.08 26.26 -1.81
N GLN A 13 4.88 27.54 -2.14
CA GLN A 13 4.37 27.93 -3.44
C GLN A 13 5.42 27.66 -4.53
N PRO A 14 5.09 26.89 -5.59
CA PRO A 14 5.96 26.74 -6.75
C PRO A 14 6.27 28.08 -7.42
N ASN A 15 7.50 28.22 -7.94
CA ASN A 15 7.91 29.40 -8.71
C ASN A 15 7.60 29.25 -10.21
N GLU A 16 6.37 28.86 -10.52
CA GLU A 16 5.86 28.63 -11.86
C GLU A 16 4.53 29.36 -12.01
N GLU A 17 4.26 29.94 -13.18
CA GLU A 17 2.99 30.62 -13.45
C GLU A 17 1.80 29.66 -13.31
N TYR A 18 1.97 28.42 -13.79
CA TYR A 18 0.96 27.38 -13.72
C TYR A 18 1.57 26.08 -13.19
N TYR A 19 0.90 25.42 -12.26
CA TYR A 19 1.34 24.14 -11.70
C TYR A 19 0.16 23.23 -11.32
N GLY A 20 0.44 21.93 -11.17
CA GLY A 20 -0.58 20.92 -10.84
C GLY A 20 -1.07 20.99 -9.40
N THR A 21 -2.34 20.65 -9.16
CA THR A 21 -2.95 20.65 -7.82
C THR A 21 -2.26 19.71 -6.83
N GLN A 22 -1.51 18.73 -7.33
CA GLN A 22 -0.68 17.84 -6.51
C GLN A 22 0.39 18.60 -5.71
N ALA A 23 0.86 19.75 -6.22
CA ALA A 23 1.82 20.60 -5.50
C ALA A 23 1.24 21.24 -4.24
N LEU A 24 -0.08 21.21 -4.06
CA LEU A 24 -0.76 21.65 -2.84
C LEU A 24 -0.90 20.53 -1.80
N GLY A 25 -0.58 19.28 -2.15
CA GLY A 25 -0.82 18.10 -1.34
C GLY A 25 -0.13 18.16 0.03
N LEU A 26 -0.87 17.79 1.08
CA LEU A 26 -0.37 17.82 2.45
C LEU A 26 0.37 16.54 2.85
N PHE A 27 0.12 15.42 2.17
CA PHE A 27 0.64 14.13 2.56
C PHE A 27 1.40 13.46 1.42
N GLN A 28 2.36 12.63 1.79
CA GLN A 28 2.97 11.68 0.86
C GLN A 28 1.93 10.62 0.46
N THR A 29 2.03 10.15 -0.79
CA THR A 29 1.25 9.01 -1.27
C THR A 29 2.06 7.73 -1.23
N PHE A 30 1.38 6.63 -0.99
CA PHE A 30 1.96 5.30 -0.88
C PHE A 30 1.24 4.31 -1.79
N ASN A 31 2.01 3.35 -2.30
CA ASN A 31 1.54 2.04 -2.72
C ASN A 31 2.08 1.01 -1.71
N ARG A 32 1.75 -0.28 -1.86
CA ARG A 32 2.20 -1.30 -0.87
C ARG A 32 3.72 -1.35 -0.73
N ASP A 33 4.45 -1.25 -1.85
CA ASP A 33 5.91 -1.30 -1.87
C ASP A 33 6.55 -0.08 -1.19
N THR A 34 6.08 1.14 -1.52
CA THR A 34 6.60 2.36 -0.91
C THR A 34 6.19 2.48 0.55
N TYR A 35 5.05 1.93 0.96
CA TYR A 35 4.66 1.84 2.36
C TYR A 35 5.60 0.91 3.14
N LEU A 36 5.87 -0.29 2.61
CA LEU A 36 6.77 -1.25 3.22
C LEU A 36 8.20 -0.71 3.33
N SER A 37 8.72 -0.11 2.25
CA SER A 37 10.08 0.45 2.27
C SER A 37 10.23 1.66 3.19
N THR A 38 9.17 2.46 3.36
CA THR A 38 9.20 3.64 4.24
C THR A 38 9.06 3.26 5.72
N PHE A 39 8.18 2.32 6.05
CA PHE A 39 7.82 2.02 7.45
C PHE A 39 8.36 0.70 7.98
N GLY A 40 8.91 -0.16 7.13
CA GLY A 40 9.38 -1.50 7.50
C GLY A 40 8.26 -2.47 7.86
N VAL A 41 7.00 -2.10 7.62
CA VAL A 41 5.81 -2.92 7.89
C VAL A 41 4.88 -2.92 6.67
N GLN A 42 4.22 -4.05 6.43
CA GLN A 42 3.22 -4.18 5.37
C GLN A 42 2.04 -3.23 5.63
N ALA A 43 1.47 -2.67 4.57
CA ALA A 43 0.20 -1.96 4.68
C ALA A 43 -0.92 -2.95 5.06
N PRO A 44 -1.95 -2.51 5.82
CA PRO A 44 -3.10 -3.36 6.13
C PRO A 44 -3.76 -3.99 4.90
N SER A 45 -4.51 -5.08 5.11
CA SER A 45 -5.36 -5.66 4.08
C SER A 45 -6.29 -4.61 3.48
N TYR A 46 -6.52 -4.71 2.17
CA TYR A 46 -7.50 -3.83 1.52
C TYR A 46 -8.90 -4.10 2.07
N ASP A 47 -9.62 -3.03 2.36
CA ASP A 47 -11.00 -3.06 2.85
C ASP A 47 -11.94 -2.59 1.72
N PRO A 48 -12.79 -3.49 1.17
CA PRO A 48 -13.69 -3.16 0.06
C PRO A 48 -14.77 -2.14 0.45
N THR A 49 -15.07 -1.97 1.73
CA THR A 49 -16.04 -0.98 2.22
C THR A 49 -15.51 0.44 2.14
N ARG A 50 -14.18 0.59 2.04
CA ARG A 50 -13.48 1.88 1.95
C ARG A 50 -13.05 2.15 0.51
N LEU A 51 -13.03 3.41 0.11
CA LEU A 51 -12.40 3.83 -1.14
C LEU A 51 -10.89 3.62 -1.08
N ILE A 52 -10.25 3.44 -2.23
CA ILE A 52 -8.78 3.44 -2.32
C ILE A 52 -8.26 4.76 -1.75
N LYS A 53 -7.29 4.69 -0.84
CA LYS A 53 -6.67 5.87 -0.25
C LYS A 53 -5.18 5.64 -0.04
N SER A 54 -4.39 6.40 -0.78
CA SER A 54 -2.92 6.30 -0.81
C SER A 54 -2.21 7.14 0.25
N TRP A 55 -2.93 7.88 1.08
CA TRP A 55 -2.38 8.76 2.10
C TRP A 55 -3.04 8.49 3.45
N PHE A 56 -2.38 8.89 4.53
CA PHE A 56 -2.93 8.81 5.88
C PHE A 56 -2.39 9.95 6.73
N ASP A 57 -3.09 10.25 7.82
CA ASP A 57 -2.72 11.31 8.75
C ASP A 57 -2.60 10.72 10.15
N SER A 58 -1.36 10.56 10.64
CA SER A 58 -1.12 10.02 11.97
C SER A 58 -1.32 11.04 13.09
N THR A 59 -1.69 12.29 12.78
CA THR A 59 -1.92 13.35 13.79
C THR A 59 -3.37 13.38 14.30
N VAL A 60 -4.30 12.72 13.60
CA VAL A 60 -5.69 12.63 14.05
C VAL A 60 -5.82 11.64 15.20
N ASP A 61 -6.67 11.97 16.17
CA ASP A 61 -6.98 11.08 17.27
C ASP A 61 -7.98 10.00 16.84
N ALA A 62 -7.46 8.82 16.49
CA ALA A 62 -8.25 7.65 16.12
C ALA A 62 -8.72 6.81 17.33
N SER A 63 -8.44 7.23 18.58
CA SER A 63 -8.81 6.45 19.78
C SER A 63 -10.32 6.42 20.06
N ASN A 64 -11.05 7.45 19.61
CA ASN A 64 -12.50 7.52 19.71
C ASN A 64 -13.14 7.38 18.32
N PRO A 65 -14.01 6.38 18.08
CA PRO A 65 -14.71 6.19 16.80
C PRO A 65 -15.57 7.38 16.36
N SER A 66 -15.96 8.26 17.28
CA SER A 66 -16.76 9.46 17.01
C SER A 66 -15.93 10.64 16.51
N ASN A 67 -14.60 10.57 16.60
CA ASN A 67 -13.73 11.63 16.14
C ASN A 67 -13.75 11.72 14.61
N ILE A 68 -13.75 12.94 14.10
CA ILE A 68 -13.74 13.24 12.67
C ILE A 68 -12.51 14.05 12.30
N ALA A 69 -12.01 13.80 11.09
CA ALA A 69 -10.97 14.60 10.45
C ALA A 69 -11.60 15.46 9.36
N VAL A 70 -11.12 16.70 9.23
CA VAL A 70 -11.61 17.68 8.27
C VAL A 70 -10.45 18.20 7.44
N TYR A 71 -10.56 18.06 6.13
CA TYR A 71 -9.53 18.47 5.17
C TYR A 71 -10.12 19.37 4.09
N LYS A 72 -9.26 20.11 3.39
CA LYS A 72 -9.61 20.72 2.11
C LYS A 72 -9.09 19.85 0.97
N ILE A 73 -9.87 19.74 -0.09
CA ILE A 73 -9.54 18.97 -1.29
C ILE A 73 -9.88 19.82 -2.52
N VAL A 74 -9.23 19.54 -3.65
CA VAL A 74 -9.70 20.06 -4.94
C VAL A 74 -10.72 19.09 -5.51
N ALA A 75 -11.96 19.54 -5.69
CA ALA A 75 -13.06 18.71 -6.20
C ALA A 75 -14.08 19.56 -6.99
N GLN A 76 -14.92 18.89 -7.77
CA GLN A 76 -16.06 19.53 -8.44
C GLN A 76 -17.25 19.64 -7.48
N ASP A 77 -17.97 20.76 -7.57
CA ASP A 77 -19.27 20.91 -6.92
C ASP A 77 -20.37 20.15 -7.67
N GLN A 78 -21.60 20.22 -7.15
CA GLN A 78 -22.76 19.56 -7.76
C GLN A 78 -23.09 20.09 -9.16
N ASN A 79 -22.57 21.27 -9.53
CA ASN A 79 -22.73 21.91 -10.83
C ASN A 79 -21.52 21.67 -11.75
N GLY A 80 -20.52 20.90 -11.31
CA GLY A 80 -19.30 20.61 -12.07
C GLY A 80 -18.19 21.65 -11.96
N HIS A 81 -18.35 22.71 -11.15
CA HIS A 81 -17.32 23.72 -10.96
C HIS A 81 -16.22 23.24 -10.01
N TRP A 82 -14.97 23.39 -10.44
CA TRP A 82 -13.82 23.06 -9.62
C TRP A 82 -13.60 24.10 -8.52
N GLY A 83 -13.36 23.62 -7.30
CA GLY A 83 -13.09 24.47 -6.15
C GLY A 83 -12.40 23.73 -5.02
N LEU A 84 -12.00 24.48 -3.99
CA LEU A 84 -11.64 23.89 -2.71
C LEU A 84 -12.93 23.47 -1.97
N GLN A 85 -13.03 22.20 -1.63
CA GLN A 85 -14.13 21.64 -0.88
C GLN A 85 -13.67 21.01 0.42
N GLN A 86 -14.62 20.87 1.36
CA GLN A 86 -14.38 20.21 2.62
C GLN A 86 -14.57 18.70 2.49
N LEU A 87 -13.54 17.92 2.82
CA LEU A 87 -13.61 16.48 3.02
C LEU A 87 -13.76 16.23 4.52
N VAL A 88 -14.85 15.55 4.92
CA VAL A 88 -15.06 15.10 6.30
C VAL A 88 -15.05 13.58 6.31
N MET A 89 -14.27 12.98 7.21
CA MET A 89 -14.19 11.52 7.34
C MET A 89 -13.90 11.11 8.79
N PRO A 90 -14.19 9.86 9.19
CA PRO A 90 -13.81 9.36 10.51
C PRO A 90 -12.29 9.45 10.71
N ALA A 91 -11.86 9.79 11.93
CA ALA A 91 -10.43 9.86 12.28
C ALA A 91 -9.73 8.50 12.09
N SER A 92 -10.42 7.40 12.38
CA SER A 92 -9.92 6.03 12.12
C SER A 92 -9.70 5.75 10.63
N GLU A 93 -10.58 6.27 9.76
CA GLU A 93 -10.39 6.18 8.31
C GLU A 93 -9.22 7.08 7.87
N ALA A 94 -9.11 8.30 8.40
CA ALA A 94 -8.02 9.24 8.10
C ALA A 94 -6.64 8.72 8.50
N ALA A 95 -6.52 8.05 9.66
CA ALA A 95 -5.26 7.56 10.22
C ALA A 95 -4.66 6.33 9.52
N THR A 96 -5.37 5.71 8.57
CA THR A 96 -4.89 4.50 7.89
C THR A 96 -5.00 4.63 6.37
N VAL A 97 -4.11 3.97 5.64
CA VAL A 97 -4.24 3.80 4.19
C VAL A 97 -5.28 2.72 3.85
N ASN A 98 -5.73 2.69 2.60
CA ASN A 98 -6.47 1.58 2.01
C ASN A 98 -5.91 1.29 0.61
N LEU A 99 -4.82 0.51 0.55
CA LEU A 99 -4.02 0.34 -0.66
C LEU A 99 -4.44 -0.93 -1.42
N PRO A 100 -4.66 -0.83 -2.74
CA PRO A 100 -4.88 -2.02 -3.56
C PRO A 100 -3.60 -2.87 -3.64
N GLY A 101 -3.77 -4.15 -3.97
CA GLY A 101 -2.73 -5.16 -4.06
C GLY A 101 -2.84 -6.24 -2.98
N THR A 102 -2.08 -7.32 -3.17
CA THR A 102 -2.00 -8.44 -2.24
C THR A 102 -1.02 -8.16 -1.10
N ILE A 103 -1.24 -8.77 0.07
CA ILE A 103 -0.21 -8.88 1.10
C ILE A 103 0.84 -9.89 0.63
N VAL A 104 2.11 -9.57 0.86
CA VAL A 104 3.22 -10.49 0.56
C VAL A 104 3.72 -11.12 1.85
N TYR A 105 3.64 -12.44 1.92
CA TYR A 105 4.16 -13.21 3.04
C TYR A 105 5.60 -13.64 2.72
N PRO A 106 6.55 -13.56 3.68
CA PRO A 106 7.91 -14.02 3.47
C PRO A 106 7.93 -15.51 3.09
N PRO A 107 8.73 -15.94 2.11
CA PRO A 107 8.82 -17.35 1.74
C PRO A 107 9.39 -18.17 2.90
N TYR A 108 8.88 -19.38 3.07
CA TYR A 108 9.47 -20.34 4.00
C TYR A 108 10.72 -20.95 3.40
N MET A 109 11.85 -20.78 4.09
CA MET A 109 13.16 -21.20 3.60
C MET A 109 13.67 -22.36 4.45
N ILE A 110 13.78 -23.53 3.82
CA ILE A 110 14.35 -24.72 4.46
C ILE A 110 15.87 -24.67 4.29
N ALA A 111 16.59 -24.51 5.40
CA ALA A 111 18.05 -24.50 5.37
C ALA A 111 18.60 -25.87 4.90
N PRO A 112 19.63 -25.91 4.05
CA PRO A 112 20.28 -27.16 3.67
C PRO A 112 20.78 -27.95 4.88
N THR A 113 21.00 -29.25 4.72
CA THR A 113 21.55 -30.11 5.77
C THR A 113 22.66 -31.01 5.21
N GLN A 114 23.58 -31.41 6.08
CA GLN A 114 24.58 -32.45 5.81
C GLN A 114 24.26 -33.75 6.56
N ALA A 115 23.08 -33.84 7.18
CA ALA A 115 22.66 -35.06 7.86
C ALA A 115 22.54 -36.24 6.87
N THR A 116 22.88 -37.44 7.33
CA THR A 116 22.87 -38.64 6.50
C THR A 116 22.15 -39.80 7.17
N ARG A 117 21.53 -40.68 6.37
CA ARG A 117 20.96 -41.97 6.81
C ARG A 117 21.56 -43.06 5.93
N ALA A 118 22.18 -44.06 6.55
CA ALA A 118 22.89 -45.14 5.83
C ALA A 118 23.91 -44.64 4.79
N GLY A 119 24.60 -43.53 5.09
CA GLY A 119 25.60 -42.91 4.20
C GLY A 119 25.05 -42.08 3.05
N SER A 120 23.72 -41.96 2.92
CA SER A 120 23.04 -41.10 1.95
C SER A 120 22.53 -39.82 2.61
N GLY A 121 22.57 -38.69 1.91
CA GLY A 121 22.04 -37.42 2.42
C GLY A 121 20.54 -37.49 2.70
N ILE A 122 20.10 -36.91 3.82
CA ILE A 122 18.68 -36.77 4.12
C ILE A 122 18.10 -35.52 3.43
N ASN A 123 16.84 -35.59 3.01
CA ASN A 123 16.15 -34.41 2.52
C ASN A 123 15.91 -33.43 3.68
N ALA A 124 16.41 -32.20 3.56
CA ALA A 124 16.25 -31.16 4.58
C ALA A 124 14.77 -30.83 4.86
N LEU A 125 13.87 -31.12 3.90
CA LEU A 125 12.42 -30.97 4.05
C LEU A 125 11.83 -31.83 5.18
N TYR A 126 12.47 -32.95 5.54
CA TYR A 126 11.99 -33.81 6.64
C TYR A 126 12.44 -33.35 8.02
N LEU A 127 13.25 -32.29 8.09
CA LEU A 127 13.86 -31.80 9.32
C LEU A 127 13.13 -30.58 9.86
N SER A 128 12.86 -30.58 11.16
CA SER A 128 12.26 -29.46 11.89
C SER A 128 12.91 -29.28 13.26
N LEU A 129 12.71 -28.11 13.88
CA LEU A 129 13.08 -27.93 15.29
C LEU A 129 12.07 -28.62 16.19
N GLN A 130 12.50 -28.97 17.41
CA GLN A 130 11.59 -29.53 18.41
C GLN A 130 10.49 -28.53 18.81
N SER A 131 10.80 -27.22 18.81
CA SER A 131 9.82 -26.17 19.03
C SER A 131 8.70 -26.21 17.98
N ASP A 132 9.07 -26.31 16.71
CA ASP A 132 8.11 -26.35 15.61
C ASP A 132 7.23 -27.61 15.71
N ALA A 133 7.85 -28.75 16.09
CA ALA A 133 7.12 -29.99 16.33
C ALA A 133 6.10 -29.86 17.46
N GLN A 134 6.46 -29.20 18.55
CA GLN A 134 5.56 -28.94 19.68
C GLN A 134 4.41 -27.99 19.31
N GLU A 135 4.67 -26.99 18.48
CA GLU A 135 3.64 -26.10 17.94
C GLU A 135 2.65 -26.89 17.08
N ILE A 136 3.13 -27.66 16.11
CA ILE A 136 2.27 -28.48 15.24
C ILE A 136 1.47 -29.52 16.05
N LEU A 137 2.11 -30.19 17.03
CA LEU A 137 1.42 -31.10 17.95
C LEU A 137 0.19 -30.45 18.57
N THR A 138 0.35 -29.21 19.04
CA THR A 138 -0.70 -28.45 19.70
C THR A 138 -1.78 -28.00 18.71
N GLU A 139 -1.38 -27.53 17.53
CA GLU A 139 -2.28 -27.02 16.50
C GLU A 139 -3.21 -28.09 15.92
N ILE A 140 -2.68 -29.30 15.68
CA ILE A 140 -3.46 -30.39 15.06
C ILE A 140 -4.14 -31.30 16.09
N GLY A 141 -3.88 -31.07 17.39
CA GLY A 141 -4.40 -31.91 18.48
C GLY A 141 -3.76 -33.30 18.55
N GLY A 142 -2.47 -33.42 18.17
CA GLY A 142 -1.74 -34.68 18.24
C GLY A 142 -1.42 -35.09 19.68
N THR A 143 -1.01 -36.35 19.86
CA THR A 143 -0.85 -36.97 21.19
C THR A 143 0.60 -37.06 21.67
N SER A 144 1.57 -37.16 20.77
CA SER A 144 2.98 -37.32 21.14
C SER A 144 3.93 -36.92 20.00
N LEU A 145 5.20 -36.71 20.37
CA LEU A 145 6.32 -36.47 19.45
C LEU A 145 7.23 -37.69 19.38
N LEU A 146 7.72 -38.01 18.18
CA LEU A 146 8.71 -39.06 17.92
C LEU A 146 9.89 -38.47 17.14
N ASP A 147 11.11 -38.84 17.50
CA ASP A 147 12.29 -38.58 16.66
C ASP A 147 12.56 -39.84 15.82
N GLU A 148 12.06 -39.86 14.59
CA GLU A 148 12.29 -40.96 13.63
C GLU A 148 13.78 -41.10 13.27
N GLY A 149 14.57 -40.04 13.48
CA GLY A 149 16.01 -40.04 13.32
C GLY A 149 16.73 -40.95 14.31
N ASN A 150 16.14 -41.19 15.48
CA ASN A 150 16.69 -42.03 16.54
C ASN A 150 16.30 -43.52 16.37
N SER A 151 16.27 -44.01 15.13
CA SER A 151 15.99 -45.40 14.81
C SER A 151 17.17 -46.33 15.15
N PRO A 152 16.93 -47.50 15.78
CA PRO A 152 18.01 -48.45 16.10
C PRO A 152 18.57 -49.19 14.88
N VAL A 153 17.86 -49.17 13.74
CA VAL A 153 18.26 -49.91 12.53
C VAL A 153 18.93 -48.99 11.52
N PHE A 154 18.39 -47.80 11.31
CA PHE A 154 18.91 -46.80 10.38
C PHE A 154 18.89 -45.40 11.00
N PRO A 155 19.75 -45.13 12.01
CA PRO A 155 19.80 -43.83 12.64
C PRO A 155 20.23 -42.76 11.64
N VAL A 156 19.72 -41.55 11.83
CA VAL A 156 20.20 -40.38 11.12
C VAL A 156 21.42 -39.84 11.86
N ILE A 157 22.51 -39.63 11.13
CA ILE A 157 23.73 -39.00 11.61
C ILE A 157 23.63 -37.51 11.35
N TYR A 158 23.52 -36.73 12.42
CA TYR A 158 23.42 -35.28 12.37
C TYR A 158 24.77 -34.60 12.59
N PRO A 159 25.13 -33.56 11.82
CA PRO A 159 26.23 -32.66 12.15
C PRO A 159 26.05 -32.02 13.53
N ALA A 160 27.15 -31.66 14.20
CA ALA A 160 27.10 -31.06 15.54
C ALA A 160 26.32 -29.72 15.58
N ASN A 161 26.29 -29.00 14.47
CA ASN A 161 25.57 -27.73 14.30
C ASN A 161 24.18 -27.88 13.67
N GLU A 162 23.66 -29.09 13.55
CA GLU A 162 22.31 -29.36 13.04
C GLU A 162 21.35 -29.58 14.23
N PRO A 163 20.58 -28.56 14.65
CA PRO A 163 19.65 -28.69 15.76
C PRO A 163 18.36 -29.42 15.38
N ARG A 164 18.06 -29.57 14.08
CA ARG A 164 16.81 -30.17 13.60
C ARG A 164 16.85 -31.69 13.66
N ARG A 165 15.69 -32.33 13.82
CA ARG A 165 15.52 -33.79 13.78
C ARG A 165 14.39 -34.17 12.84
N VAL A 166 14.26 -35.46 12.56
CA VAL A 166 13.09 -35.99 11.83
C VAL A 166 11.98 -36.16 12.85
N TRP A 167 11.38 -35.04 13.25
CA TRP A 167 10.27 -35.05 14.20
C TRP A 167 8.99 -35.46 13.50
N ASP A 168 8.28 -36.40 14.11
CA ASP A 168 6.92 -36.76 13.78
C ASP A 168 5.99 -36.40 14.92
N VAL A 169 4.78 -35.98 14.58
CA VAL A 169 3.63 -35.85 15.49
C VAL A 169 2.73 -37.06 15.29
N VAL A 170 2.29 -37.70 16.37
CA VAL A 170 1.30 -38.77 16.30
C VAL A 170 -0.11 -38.17 16.33
N LEU A 171 -0.88 -38.37 15.27
CA LEU A 171 -2.31 -38.02 15.16
C LEU A 171 -3.10 -39.30 14.88
N ASP A 172 -4.09 -39.61 15.72
CA ASP A 172 -4.92 -40.83 15.62
C ASP A 172 -4.11 -42.14 15.51
N GLY A 173 -2.91 -42.18 16.08
CA GLY A 173 -2.01 -43.34 16.07
C GLY A 173 -1.05 -43.39 14.88
N GLU A 174 -1.18 -42.50 13.90
CA GLU A 174 -0.31 -42.40 12.73
C GLU A 174 0.76 -41.31 12.92
N PRO A 175 2.04 -41.61 12.65
CA PRO A 175 3.11 -40.61 12.68
C PRO A 175 3.07 -39.72 11.42
N LEU A 176 3.05 -38.40 11.63
CA LEU A 176 3.07 -37.39 10.57
C LEU A 176 4.34 -36.54 10.68
N ASN A 177 5.12 -36.49 9.60
CA ASN A 177 6.39 -35.76 9.60
C ASN A 177 6.18 -34.23 9.67
N VAL A 178 6.75 -33.61 10.71
CA VAL A 178 6.59 -32.18 10.99
C VAL A 178 7.23 -31.31 9.91
N GLY A 179 8.37 -31.71 9.35
CA GLY A 179 9.01 -30.94 8.28
C GLY A 179 8.12 -30.80 7.03
N LEU A 180 7.41 -31.87 6.67
CA LEU A 180 6.41 -31.84 5.60
C LEU A 180 5.20 -30.99 5.96
N LEU A 181 4.71 -31.09 7.20
CA LEU A 181 3.59 -30.27 7.67
C LEU A 181 3.92 -28.77 7.66
N LEU A 182 5.12 -28.38 8.10
CA LEU A 182 5.59 -26.98 8.03
C LEU A 182 5.67 -26.49 6.59
N ASN A 183 6.13 -27.32 5.67
CA ASN A 183 6.18 -26.96 4.25
C ASN A 183 4.78 -26.77 3.64
N GLN A 184 3.80 -27.58 4.04
CA GLN A 184 2.40 -27.37 3.65
C GLN A 184 1.84 -26.07 4.26
N LYS A 185 2.01 -25.89 5.57
CA LYS A 185 1.54 -24.71 6.33
C LYS A 185 2.05 -23.40 5.73
N TYR A 186 3.30 -23.39 5.30
CA TYR A 186 3.95 -22.19 4.79
C TYR A 186 4.12 -22.16 3.26
N GLU A 187 3.36 -22.96 2.52
CA GLU A 187 3.39 -22.96 1.05
C GLU A 187 3.07 -21.57 0.47
N GLN A 188 2.14 -20.84 1.10
CA GLN A 188 1.77 -19.46 0.73
C GLN A 188 2.64 -18.39 1.44
N GLY A 189 3.70 -18.81 2.13
CA GLY A 189 4.57 -17.96 2.93
C GLY A 189 4.26 -17.99 4.43
N VAL A 190 5.25 -17.59 5.23
CA VAL A 190 5.16 -17.58 6.69
C VAL A 190 4.15 -16.52 7.14
N GLY A 191 3.16 -16.97 7.91
CA GLY A 191 2.08 -16.12 8.44
C GLY A 191 0.90 -15.92 7.48
N ALA A 192 0.89 -16.59 6.31
CA ALA A 192 -0.29 -16.63 5.45
C ALA A 192 -1.48 -17.30 6.17
N PRO A 193 -2.71 -16.78 6.02
CA PRO A 193 -3.88 -17.30 6.72
C PRO A 193 -4.29 -18.68 6.21
N GLY A 194 -4.74 -19.52 7.13
CA GLY A 194 -5.17 -20.88 6.86
C GLY A 194 -5.42 -21.63 8.16
N HIS A 195 -5.82 -22.89 8.03
CA HIS A 195 -6.14 -23.76 9.15
C HIS A 195 -5.83 -25.23 8.84
N TRP A 196 -5.69 -26.03 9.89
CA TRP A 196 -5.58 -27.48 9.76
C TRP A 196 -6.97 -28.11 9.65
N ASP A 197 -7.19 -28.91 8.60
CA ASP A 197 -8.29 -29.86 8.54
C ASP A 197 -7.76 -31.24 8.98
N THR A 198 -8.31 -31.73 10.09
CA THR A 198 -7.98 -33.05 10.68
C THR A 198 -9.12 -34.05 10.58
N SER A 199 -10.20 -33.72 9.86
CA SER A 199 -11.44 -34.50 9.84
C SER A 199 -11.31 -35.90 9.24
N GLN A 200 -10.26 -36.17 8.47
CA GLN A 200 -10.03 -37.46 7.80
C GLN A 200 -8.92 -38.31 8.45
N GLY A 201 -8.57 -38.04 9.72
CA GLY A 201 -7.51 -38.78 10.42
C GLY A 201 -6.09 -38.48 9.89
N THR A 202 -5.96 -37.40 9.13
CA THR A 202 -4.69 -36.83 8.64
C THR A 202 -4.78 -35.32 8.80
N ALA A 203 -3.63 -34.65 8.97
CA ALA A 203 -3.57 -33.20 9.01
C ALA A 203 -3.25 -32.64 7.62
N VAL A 204 -4.17 -31.84 7.07
CA VAL A 204 -3.97 -31.13 5.80
C VAL A 204 -4.11 -29.63 6.06
N TRP A 205 -3.15 -28.84 5.59
CA TRP A 205 -3.26 -27.39 5.67
C TRP A 205 -4.20 -26.87 4.57
N VAL A 206 -5.23 -26.14 4.97
CA VAL A 206 -6.19 -25.48 4.08
C VAL A 206 -5.94 -23.99 4.14
N ALA A 207 -5.45 -23.42 3.04
CA ALA A 207 -5.28 -21.98 2.91
C ALA A 207 -6.65 -21.28 2.92
N ASP A 208 -6.77 -20.20 3.69
CA ASP A 208 -7.98 -19.39 3.65
C ASP A 208 -8.08 -18.68 2.29
N PRO A 209 -9.30 -18.39 1.80
CA PRO A 209 -9.46 -17.62 0.57
C PRO A 209 -8.71 -16.28 0.65
N PRO A 210 -8.02 -15.85 -0.43
CA PRO A 210 -7.27 -14.62 -0.41
C PRO A 210 -8.20 -13.43 -0.12
N PRO A 211 -7.78 -12.46 0.72
CA PRO A 211 -8.59 -11.29 0.98
C PRO A 211 -8.79 -10.47 -0.31
N PRO A 212 -9.86 -9.65 -0.39
CA PRO A 212 -10.04 -8.73 -1.50
C PRO A 212 -8.81 -7.85 -1.69
N THR A 213 -8.38 -7.68 -2.94
CA THR A 213 -7.15 -6.94 -3.27
C THR A 213 -7.41 -5.51 -3.73
N GLY A 214 -8.65 -5.15 -4.04
CA GLY A 214 -9.00 -3.83 -4.58
C GLY A 214 -8.44 -3.54 -5.97
N THR A 215 -7.77 -4.48 -6.65
CA THR A 215 -7.22 -4.28 -8.01
C THR A 215 -8.29 -4.05 -9.07
N ASN A 216 -9.51 -4.49 -8.78
CA ASN A 216 -10.67 -4.37 -9.66
C ASN A 216 -11.63 -3.27 -9.19
N ASP A 217 -11.25 -2.48 -8.18
CA ASP A 217 -12.06 -1.36 -7.70
C ASP A 217 -11.99 -0.19 -8.68
N THR A 218 -13.12 0.13 -9.31
CA THR A 218 -13.24 1.20 -10.30
C THR A 218 -13.70 2.52 -9.71
N ARG A 219 -13.97 2.58 -8.40
CA ARG A 219 -14.39 3.82 -7.73
C ARG A 219 -13.22 4.80 -7.72
N PRO A 220 -13.46 6.11 -7.89
CA PRO A 220 -12.39 7.10 -7.80
C PRO A 220 -11.73 7.07 -6.41
N PRO A 221 -10.39 7.16 -6.33
CA PRO A 221 -9.70 7.14 -5.05
C PRO A 221 -10.05 8.36 -4.21
N ARG A 222 -9.85 8.24 -2.89
CA ARG A 222 -9.99 9.37 -1.96
C ARG A 222 -9.05 10.50 -2.37
N PRO A 223 -9.57 11.72 -2.60
CA PRO A 223 -8.77 12.86 -3.01
C PRO A 223 -7.73 13.21 -1.93
N MET A 224 -6.59 13.74 -2.37
CA MET A 224 -5.51 14.20 -1.50
C MET A 224 -5.90 15.50 -0.79
N PRO A 225 -5.76 15.58 0.55
CA PRO A 225 -5.83 16.84 1.28
C PRO A 225 -4.82 17.85 0.77
N VAL A 226 -5.25 19.09 0.57
CA VAL A 226 -4.43 20.18 0.07
C VAL A 226 -4.40 21.35 1.05
N ARG A 227 -3.31 22.14 1.00
CA ARG A 227 -3.27 23.44 1.66
C ARG A 227 -4.26 24.42 1.02
N ASN A 228 -4.55 25.51 1.74
CA ASN A 228 -5.25 26.65 1.16
C ASN A 228 -4.48 27.22 -0.03
N LEU A 229 -5.21 27.79 -0.99
CA LEU A 229 -4.64 28.69 -1.99
C LEU A 229 -4.11 29.95 -1.29
N LEU A 230 -2.95 30.41 -1.71
CA LEU A 230 -2.42 31.71 -1.32
C LEU A 230 -3.18 32.83 -2.03
N PRO A 231 -3.08 34.10 -1.56
CA PRO A 231 -3.83 35.22 -2.15
C PRO A 231 -3.58 35.44 -3.65
N ASN A 232 -2.41 35.05 -4.15
CA ASN A 232 -2.03 35.13 -5.57
C ASN A 232 -2.30 33.84 -6.36
N GLU A 233 -2.99 32.85 -5.78
CA GLU A 233 -3.27 31.57 -6.42
C GLU A 233 -4.75 31.42 -6.75
N GLN A 234 -5.05 30.94 -7.96
CA GLN A 234 -6.41 30.63 -8.39
C GLN A 234 -6.46 29.26 -9.05
N LEU A 235 -7.57 28.53 -8.88
CA LEU A 235 -7.81 27.32 -9.65
C LEU A 235 -8.18 27.70 -11.07
N GLN A 236 -7.49 27.11 -12.04
CA GLN A 236 -7.76 27.29 -13.45
C GLN A 236 -8.08 25.94 -14.09
N THR A 237 -9.20 25.88 -14.78
CA THR A 237 -9.58 24.72 -15.59
C THR A 237 -9.01 24.86 -16.99
N GLY A 238 -8.32 23.84 -17.48
CA GLY A 238 -7.78 23.76 -18.83
C GLY A 238 -8.10 22.42 -19.50
N LEU A 239 -7.64 22.27 -20.74
CA LEU A 239 -7.82 21.07 -21.55
C LEU A 239 -7.29 19.80 -20.86
N MET A 240 -6.26 19.95 -20.02
CA MET A 240 -5.59 18.85 -19.31
C MET A 240 -6.08 18.67 -17.87
N GLY A 241 -7.18 19.31 -17.48
CA GLY A 241 -7.76 19.22 -16.13
C GLY A 241 -7.67 20.52 -15.34
N VAL A 242 -7.61 20.40 -14.01
CA VAL A 242 -7.53 21.55 -13.10
C VAL A 242 -6.09 21.74 -12.61
N GLY A 243 -5.61 22.98 -12.68
CA GLY A 243 -4.33 23.41 -12.13
C GLY A 243 -4.49 24.65 -11.26
N VAL A 244 -3.36 25.16 -10.79
CA VAL A 244 -3.25 26.39 -10.03
C VAL A 244 -2.44 27.38 -10.85
N VAL A 245 -2.96 28.60 -10.99
CA VAL A 245 -2.28 29.71 -11.64
C VAL A 245 -1.89 30.78 -10.62
N ARG A 246 -0.70 31.35 -10.81
CA ARG A 246 -0.16 32.46 -10.03
C ARG A 246 -0.47 33.79 -10.72
N THR A 247 -1.39 34.55 -10.15
CA THR A 247 -1.86 35.83 -10.72
C THR A 247 -0.79 36.92 -10.73
N ASP A 248 0.22 36.81 -9.86
CA ASP A 248 1.37 37.71 -9.84
C ASP A 248 2.37 37.44 -10.96
N LEU A 249 2.36 36.23 -11.55
CA LEU A 249 3.21 35.85 -12.67
C LEU A 249 2.51 36.00 -14.04
N GLN A 250 1.18 36.03 -14.06
CA GLN A 250 0.35 36.23 -15.27
C GLN A 250 0.67 37.54 -16.02
N GLN A 251 1.20 38.56 -15.33
CA GLN A 251 1.62 39.82 -15.97
C GLN A 251 2.72 39.64 -17.03
N SER A 252 3.45 38.51 -17.02
CA SER A 252 4.44 38.22 -18.05
C SER A 252 3.83 37.80 -19.40
N ALA A 253 2.62 37.23 -19.41
CA ALA A 253 1.91 36.81 -20.62
C ALA A 253 1.05 37.94 -21.22
N GLU A 254 0.38 38.75 -20.39
CA GLU A 254 -0.39 39.91 -20.87
C GLU A 254 0.52 41.03 -21.43
N ALA A 255 1.71 41.21 -20.85
CA ALA A 255 2.73 42.10 -21.40
C ALA A 255 3.31 41.59 -22.74
N ALA A 256 3.24 40.28 -23.01
CA ALA A 256 3.70 39.68 -24.26
C ALA A 256 2.61 39.55 -25.34
N ALA A 257 1.32 39.55 -24.95
CA ALA A 257 0.22 39.22 -25.85
C ALA A 257 -0.82 40.33 -26.10
N GLY A 258 -0.76 41.50 -25.44
CA GLY A 258 -1.93 42.38 -25.37
C GLY A 258 -1.74 43.89 -25.45
N LEU A 259 -0.57 44.43 -25.76
CA LEU A 259 -0.43 45.86 -26.02
C LEU A 259 -0.46 46.12 -27.53
N PHE A 260 -1.44 46.91 -27.99
CA PHE A 260 -1.37 47.56 -29.30
C PHE A 260 0.03 48.15 -29.44
N THR A 261 0.81 47.66 -30.40
CA THR A 261 2.13 48.23 -30.65
C THR A 261 1.95 49.67 -31.17
N ALA A 262 3.03 50.45 -31.19
CA ALA A 262 2.98 51.77 -31.83
C ALA A 262 2.57 51.65 -33.30
N ASP A 263 2.96 50.55 -33.96
CA ASP A 263 2.64 50.26 -35.34
C ASP A 263 1.16 49.89 -35.52
N ASP A 264 0.58 49.08 -34.63
CA ASP A 264 -0.85 48.76 -34.68
C ASP A 264 -1.73 50.02 -34.50
N ARG A 265 -1.29 50.96 -33.64
CA ARG A 265 -1.95 52.27 -33.50
C ARG A 265 -1.81 53.13 -34.75
N ALA A 266 -0.66 53.09 -35.42
CA ALA A 266 -0.44 53.80 -36.68
C ALA A 266 -1.31 53.22 -37.81
N THR A 267 -1.42 51.90 -37.88
CA THR A 267 -2.27 51.20 -38.86
C THR A 267 -3.74 51.50 -38.63
N LEU A 268 -4.23 51.47 -37.39
CA LEU A 268 -5.61 51.86 -37.09
C LEU A 268 -5.91 53.32 -37.43
N LYS A 269 -4.95 54.22 -37.21
CA LYS A 269 -5.09 55.63 -37.59
C LYS A 269 -5.19 55.79 -39.11
N GLN A 270 -4.39 55.06 -39.89
CA GLN A 270 -4.48 55.07 -41.35
C GLN A 270 -5.81 54.51 -41.86
N ILE A 271 -6.30 53.41 -41.26
CA ILE A 271 -7.61 52.83 -41.62
C ILE A 271 -8.72 53.84 -41.35
N TYR A 272 -8.68 54.53 -40.20
CA TYR A 272 -9.66 55.58 -39.86
C TYR A 272 -9.62 56.76 -40.85
N GLU A 273 -8.43 57.20 -41.26
CA GLU A 273 -8.26 58.27 -42.26
C GLU A 273 -8.81 57.88 -43.64
N ILE A 274 -8.62 56.62 -44.06
CA ILE A 274 -9.16 56.10 -45.33
C ILE A 274 -10.69 56.01 -45.28
N VAL A 275 -11.25 55.45 -44.21
CA VAL A 275 -12.70 55.26 -44.08
C VAL A 275 -13.42 56.61 -43.95
N SER A 276 -12.85 57.58 -43.23
CA SER A 276 -13.44 58.92 -43.12
C SER A 276 -13.44 59.73 -44.42
N GLN A 277 -12.54 59.43 -45.37
CA GLN A 277 -12.53 60.01 -46.71
C GLN A 277 -13.53 59.35 -47.67
N LEU A 278 -13.99 58.14 -47.36
CA LEU A 278 -14.96 57.40 -48.18
C LEU A 278 -16.43 57.81 -47.90
N GLY A 279 -16.67 58.73 -46.97
CA GLY A 279 -17.97 59.40 -46.81
C GLY A 279 -19.15 58.47 -46.48
N LEU A 280 -18.94 57.47 -45.62
CA LEU A 280 -20.00 56.76 -44.91
C LEU A 280 -20.25 57.41 -43.54
#